data_AF-A0A2A9EDN9-F1
#
_entry.id   AF-A0A2A9EDN9-F1
#
_cell.length_a   1.000
_cell.length_b   1.000
_cell.length_c   1.000
_cell.angle_alpha   90.00
_cell.angle_beta   90.00
_cell.angle_gamma   90.00
#
_symmetry.space_group_name_H-M   'P 1'
#
loop_
_entity.id
_entity.type
_entity.pdbx_description
1 polymer ?
#
loop_
_entity_poly.entity_id
_entity_poly.type
_entity_poly.pdbx_seq_one_letter_code
_entity_poly.pdbx_strand_id
1 'polypeptide(L)'
;MTDLIPPPLPPGATAPWGEEHDCIVARSLFLTDRVAVVAPCLAGAREVRWVSTAADHFLAVIEDLQADIAQLGADIADLGDASAWLCSAGREAEASLDALAAASVAGAAS
;
A
#
# COMPACT_ATOMS: atom_id res chain seq x y z
N MET A 1 21.72 -12.07 17.73
CA MET A 1 20.65 -11.62 16.81
C MET A 1 21.33 -11.56 15.46
N THR A 2 21.27 -12.66 14.71
CA THR A 2 22.08 -12.84 13.51
C THR A 2 21.31 -12.23 12.36
N ASP A 3 21.86 -11.19 11.74
CA ASP A 3 21.34 -10.62 10.49
C ASP A 3 21.30 -11.73 9.43
N LEU A 4 20.11 -12.27 9.19
CA LEU A 4 19.84 -13.16 8.08
C LEU A 4 19.77 -12.29 6.82
N ILE A 5 20.94 -11.92 6.30
CA ILE A 5 21.04 -11.38 4.95
C ILE A 5 20.67 -12.55 4.02
N PRO A 6 19.57 -12.47 3.26
CA PRO A 6 19.21 -13.53 2.32
C PRO A 6 20.33 -13.68 1.28
N PRO A 7 20.63 -14.92 0.84
CA PRO A 7 21.67 -15.15 -0.14
C PRO A 7 21.37 -14.36 -1.43
N PRO A 8 22.40 -13.82 -2.11
CA PRO A 8 22.21 -13.11 -3.35
C PRO A 8 21.52 -14.03 -4.36
N LEU A 9 20.49 -13.49 -5.02
CA LEU A 9 19.77 -14.20 -6.07
C LEU A 9 20.75 -14.59 -7.18
N PRO A 10 20.62 -15.81 -7.75
CA PRO A 10 21.46 -16.22 -8.87
C PRO A 10 21.32 -15.23 -10.04
N PRO A 11 22.36 -15.05 -10.86
CA PRO A 11 22.29 -14.17 -12.03
C PRO A 11 21.09 -14.53 -12.92
N GLY A 12 20.17 -13.59 -13.11
CA GLY A 12 18.93 -13.79 -13.87
C GLY A 12 17.70 -14.20 -13.06
N ALA A 13 17.80 -14.39 -11.73
CA ALA A 13 16.64 -14.50 -10.87
C ALA A 13 16.19 -13.10 -10.43
N THR A 14 15.18 -12.57 -11.09
CA THR A 14 14.32 -11.53 -10.50
C THR A 14 13.50 -12.18 -9.39
N ALA A 15 13.50 -11.59 -8.19
CA ALA A 15 12.44 -11.92 -7.24
C ALA A 15 11.11 -11.61 -7.94
N PRO A 16 10.14 -12.53 -8.00
CA PRO A 16 8.91 -12.30 -8.76
C PRO A 16 8.08 -11.24 -8.04
N TRP A 17 8.28 -9.98 -8.44
CA TRP A 17 7.58 -8.79 -7.93
C TRP A 17 6.04 -8.91 -7.96
N GLY A 18 5.49 -9.91 -8.64
CA GLY A 18 4.06 -10.21 -8.69
C GLY A 18 3.45 -10.60 -7.35
N GLU A 19 4.11 -11.44 -6.54
CA GLU A 19 3.53 -11.89 -5.26
C GLU A 19 3.53 -10.79 -4.20
N GLU A 20 4.61 -10.00 -4.08
CA GLU A 20 4.64 -8.84 -3.19
C GLU A 20 3.63 -7.77 -3.62
N HIS A 21 3.47 -7.53 -4.93
CA HIS A 21 2.49 -6.59 -5.46
C HIS A 21 1.06 -6.96 -5.07
N ASP A 22 0.67 -8.22 -5.31
CA ASP A 22 -0.70 -8.66 -5.04
C ASP A 22 -1.02 -8.60 -3.54
N CYS A 23 -0.03 -8.86 -2.69
CA CYS A 23 -0.15 -8.71 -1.24
C CYS A 23 -0.34 -7.24 -0.81
N ILE A 24 0.42 -6.31 -1.39
CA ILE A 24 0.31 -4.87 -1.09
C ILE A 24 -1.04 -4.33 -1.56
N VAL A 25 -1.47 -4.66 -2.78
CA VAL A 25 -2.77 -4.24 -3.33
C VAL A 25 -3.92 -4.78 -2.49
N ALA A 26 -3.90 -6.06 -2.14
CA ALA A 26 -4.94 -6.67 -1.30
C ALA A 26 -5.04 -6.00 0.08
N ARG A 27 -3.89 -5.64 0.69
CA ARG A 27 -3.86 -4.94 1.97
C ARG A 27 -4.36 -3.50 1.87
N SER A 28 -3.99 -2.76 0.82
CA SER A 28 -4.49 -1.40 0.59
C SER A 28 -6.00 -1.40 0.40
N LEU A 29 -6.54 -2.31 -0.42
CA LEU A 29 -7.98 -2.47 -0.62
C LEU A 29 -8.72 -2.78 0.69
N PHE A 30 -8.19 -3.69 1.51
CA PHE A 30 -8.75 -3.98 2.82
C PHE A 30 -8.81 -2.73 3.70
N LEU A 31 -7.74 -1.93 3.75
CA LEU A 31 -7.70 -0.71 4.54
C LEU A 31 -8.67 0.36 4.01
N THR A 32 -8.78 0.52 2.69
CA THR A 32 -9.78 1.40 2.05
C THR A 32 -11.20 1.02 2.47
N ASP A 33 -11.54 -0.27 2.44
CA ASP A 33 -12.84 -0.78 2.87
C ASP A 33 -13.12 -0.47 4.34
N ARG A 34 -12.11 -0.60 5.21
CA ARG A 34 -12.23 -0.25 6.63
C ARG A 34 -12.49 1.24 6.84
N VAL A 35 -11.79 2.12 6.12
CA VAL A 35 -12.05 3.57 6.15
C VAL A 35 -13.46 3.89 5.68
N ALA A 36 -13.92 3.25 4.60
CA ALA A 36 -15.27 3.43 4.06
C ALA A 36 -16.38 2.99 5.04
N VAL A 37 -16.12 2.02 5.91
CA VAL A 37 -17.06 1.59 6.97
C VAL A 37 -17.03 2.54 8.17
N VAL A 38 -15.86 3.02 8.57
CA VAL A 38 -15.71 3.83 9.81
C VAL A 38 -16.13 5.28 9.61
N ALA A 39 -15.82 5.89 8.47
CA ALA A 39 -16.13 7.30 8.24
C ALA A 39 -17.64 7.64 8.36
N PRO A 40 -18.59 6.86 7.80
CA PRO A 40 -20.02 7.10 8.00
C PRO A 40 -20.47 6.89 9.44
N CYS A 41 -19.86 5.95 10.18
CA CYS A 41 -20.16 5.73 11.59
C CYS A 41 -19.81 6.97 12.43
N LEU A 42 -18.64 7.57 12.17
CA LEU A 42 -18.21 8.79 12.83
C LEU A 42 -19.08 9.99 12.44
N ALA A 43 -19.48 10.11 11.16
CA ALA A 43 -20.42 11.14 10.71
C ALA A 43 -21.75 11.04 11.45
N GLY A 44 -22.32 9.83 11.53
CA GLY A 44 -23.55 9.59 12.29
C GLY A 44 -23.40 9.88 13.78
N ALA A 45 -22.27 9.54 14.40
CA ALA A 45 -22.01 9.82 15.81
C ALA A 45 -21.96 11.33 16.11
N ARG A 46 -21.44 12.14 15.18
CA ARG A 46 -21.42 13.61 15.28
C ARG A 46 -22.83 14.22 15.24
N GLU A 47 -23.74 13.62 14.48
CA GLU A 47 -25.12 14.08 14.33
C GLU A 47 -26.02 13.73 15.52
N VAL A 48 -25.57 12.85 16.42
CA VAL A 48 -26.32 12.48 17.62
C VAL A 48 -26.47 13.72 18.53
N ARG A 49 -27.69 13.96 19.03
CA ARG A 49 -27.92 14.97 20.05
C ARG A 49 -27.45 14.47 21.41
N TRP A 50 -26.19 14.75 21.74
CA TRP A 50 -25.60 14.46 23.04
C TRP A 50 -26.14 15.42 24.11
N VAL A 51 -26.53 14.90 25.27
CA VAL A 51 -27.09 15.71 26.37
C VAL A 51 -26.22 15.53 27.62
N SER A 52 -25.19 16.37 27.79
CA SER A 52 -24.44 16.61 29.03
C SER A 52 -23.25 17.55 28.76
N THR A 53 -22.59 18.08 29.78
CA THR A 53 -21.30 18.79 29.63
C THR A 53 -20.16 17.91 29.09
N ALA A 54 -20.29 16.58 29.16
CA ALA A 54 -19.34 15.66 28.52
C ALA A 54 -19.56 15.57 27.00
N ALA A 55 -20.71 16.03 26.50
CA ALA A 55 -21.05 16.02 25.08
C ALA A 55 -20.04 16.79 24.23
N ASP A 56 -19.63 17.97 24.67
CA ASP A 56 -18.71 18.83 23.91
C ASP A 56 -17.34 18.16 23.75
N HIS A 57 -16.86 17.48 24.80
CA HIS A 57 -15.61 16.73 24.74
C HIS A 57 -15.71 15.51 23.82
N PHE A 58 -16.83 14.77 23.87
CA PHE A 58 -17.05 13.66 22.94
C PHE A 58 -17.17 14.12 21.50
N LEU A 59 -17.81 15.27 21.24
CA LEU A 59 -17.90 15.86 19.91
C LEU A 59 -16.52 16.24 19.37
N ALA A 60 -15.67 16.88 20.18
CA ALA A 60 -14.30 17.20 19.79
C ALA A 60 -13.51 15.93 19.43
N VAL A 61 -13.61 14.88 20.25
CA VAL A 61 -12.97 13.58 19.96
C VAL A 61 -13.49 12.96 18.66
N ILE A 62 -14.80 13.06 18.38
CA ILE A 62 -15.37 12.56 17.12
C ILE A 62 -14.84 13.36 15.92
N GLU A 63 -14.73 14.68 16.04
CA GLU A 63 -14.19 15.55 14.98
C GLU A 63 -12.71 15.25 14.70
N ASP A 64 -11.90 15.07 15.75
CA ASP A 64 -10.50 14.67 15.61
C ASP A 64 -10.39 13.29 14.93
N LEU A 65 -11.18 12.31 15.38
CA LEU A 65 -11.21 10.99 14.74
C LEU A 65 -11.66 11.04 13.27
N GLN A 66 -12.59 11.94 12.91
CA GLN A 66 -13.00 12.12 11.51
C GLN A 66 -11.83 12.64 10.67
N ALA A 67 -11.07 13.61 11.19
CA ALA A 67 -9.89 14.14 10.52
C ALA A 67 -8.81 13.04 10.35
N ASP A 68 -8.54 12.27 11.39
CA ASP A 68 -7.57 11.17 11.35
C ASP A 68 -7.97 10.08 10.34
N ILE A 69 -9.24 9.70 10.30
CA ILE A 69 -9.74 8.70 9.34
C ILE A 69 -9.71 9.23 7.90
N ALA A 70 -9.99 10.52 7.70
CA ALA A 70 -9.86 11.15 6.39
C ALA A 70 -8.39 11.18 5.91
N GLN A 71 -7.46 11.54 6.80
CA GLN A 71 -6.03 11.52 6.50
C GLN A 71 -5.55 10.10 6.21
N LEU A 72 -5.94 9.12 7.01
CA LEU A 72 -5.62 7.71 6.77
C LEU A 72 -6.13 7.24 5.39
N GLY A 73 -7.32 7.68 4.98
CA GLY A 73 -7.85 7.42 3.65
C GLY A 73 -6.97 7.98 2.53
N ALA A 74 -6.45 9.21 2.70
CA ALA A 74 -5.52 9.82 1.76
C ALA A 74 -4.18 9.06 1.72
N ASP A 75 -3.62 8.72 2.89
CA ASP A 75 -2.35 7.99 2.98
C ASP A 75 -2.43 6.60 2.33
N ILE A 76 -3.57 5.91 2.44
CA ILE A 76 -3.81 4.63 1.77
C ILE A 76 -3.88 4.82 0.24
N ALA A 77 -4.48 5.91 -0.24
CA ALA A 77 -4.52 6.20 -1.67
C ALA A 77 -3.11 6.47 -2.21
N ASP A 78 -2.33 7.30 -1.52
CA ASP A 78 -0.94 7.58 -1.87
C ASP A 78 -0.08 6.30 -1.86
N LEU A 79 -0.28 5.42 -0.88
CA LEU A 79 0.37 4.11 -0.84
C LEU A 79 -0.02 3.24 -2.04
N GLY A 80 -1.31 3.26 -2.43
CA GLY A 80 -1.80 2.57 -3.62
C GLY A 80 -1.10 3.03 -4.89
N ASP A 81 -1.02 4.34 -5.09
CA ASP A 81 -0.35 4.95 -6.26
C ASP A 81 1.15 4.66 -6.28
N ALA A 82 1.83 4.79 -5.15
CA ALA A 82 3.25 4.46 -5.03
C ALA A 82 3.52 2.97 -5.33
N SER A 83 2.64 2.09 -4.87
CA SER A 83 2.73 0.64 -5.13
C SER A 83 2.54 0.34 -6.62
N ALA A 84 1.56 0.96 -7.26
CA ALA A 84 1.33 0.81 -8.70
C ALA A 84 2.54 1.28 -9.52
N TRP A 85 3.14 2.41 -9.14
CA TRP A 85 4.36 2.93 -9.77
C TRP A 85 5.55 1.97 -9.61
N LEU A 86 5.83 1.51 -8.39
CA LEU A 86 6.91 0.56 -8.10
C LEU A 86 6.76 -0.72 -8.92
N CYS A 87 5.54 -1.21 -9.08
CA CYS A 87 5.30 -2.43 -9.85
C CYS A 87 5.42 -2.23 -11.35
N SER A 88 5.11 -1.04 -11.88
CA SER A 88 5.44 -0.71 -13.26
C SER A 88 6.96 -0.69 -13.48
N ALA A 89 7.69 -0.01 -12.61
CA ALA A 89 9.15 0.08 -12.68
C ALA A 89 9.81 -1.31 -12.54
N GLY A 90 9.30 -2.16 -11.64
CA GLY A 90 9.76 -3.54 -11.47
C GLY A 90 9.60 -4.38 -12.73
N ARG A 91 8.43 -4.33 -13.38
CA ARG A 91 8.17 -5.04 -14.66
C ARG A 91 9.06 -4.54 -15.79
N GLU A 92 9.31 -3.23 -15.89
CA GLU A 92 10.20 -2.66 -16.90
C GLU A 92 11.66 -3.10 -16.70
N ALA A 93 12.12 -3.14 -15.44
CA ALA A 93 13.44 -3.61 -15.09
C ALA A 93 13.62 -5.10 -15.44
N GLU A 94 12.63 -5.93 -15.10
CA GLU A 94 12.61 -7.37 -15.44
C GLU A 94 12.66 -7.59 -16.95
N ALA A 95 11.82 -6.90 -17.72
CA ALA A 95 11.84 -6.98 -19.18
C ALA A 95 13.20 -6.54 -19.78
N SER A 96 13.85 -5.54 -19.18
CA SER A 96 15.18 -5.09 -19.59
C SER A 96 16.26 -6.14 -19.31
N LEU A 97 16.18 -6.83 -18.18
CA LEU A 97 17.09 -7.92 -17.84
C LEU A 97 16.91 -9.12 -18.77
N ASP A 98 15.67 -9.49 -19.09
CA ASP A 98 15.37 -10.56 -20.04
C ASP A 98 15.91 -10.24 -21.45
N ALA A 99 15.75 -8.99 -21.90
CA ALA A 99 16.29 -8.54 -23.18
C ALA A 99 17.83 -8.61 -23.22
N LEU A 100 18.51 -8.20 -22.13
CA LEU A 100 19.95 -8.30 -22.00
C LEU A 100 20.44 -9.75 -21.98
N ALA A 101 19.74 -10.62 -21.25
CA ALA A 101 20.05 -12.05 -21.22
C ALA A 101 19.93 -12.66 -22.62
N ALA A 102 18.85 -12.38 -23.35
CA ALA A 102 18.66 -12.85 -24.73
C ALA A 102 19.77 -12.35 -25.68
N ALA A 103 20.14 -11.07 -25.60
CA ALA A 103 21.22 -10.51 -26.40
C ALA A 103 22.59 -11.15 -26.12
N SER A 104 22.87 -11.46 -24.84
CA SER A 104 24.13 -12.11 -24.44
C SER A 104 24.27 -13.51 -25.03
N VAL A 105 23.18 -14.28 -25.08
CA VAL A 105 23.15 -15.62 -25.67
C VAL A 105 23.33 -15.56 -27.19
N ALA A 106 22.68 -14.60 -27.85
CA ALA A 106 22.83 -14.39 -29.29
C ALA A 106 24.28 -14.00 -29.67
N GLY A 107 24.90 -13.12 -28.88
CA GLY A 107 26.30 -12.72 -29.09
C GLY A 107 27.31 -13.83 -28.84
N ALA A 108 27.04 -14.76 -27.92
CA ALA A 108 27.91 -15.91 -27.65
C ALA A 108 27.80 -17.03 -28.71
N ALA A 109 26.73 -17.06 -29.50
CA ALA A 109 26.50 -18.01 -30.59
C ALA A 109 27.02 -17.51 -31.96
N SER A 110 27.57 -16.29 -32.01
CA SER A 110 28.12 -15.62 -33.19
C SER A 110 29.64 -15.77 -33.27
#